data_AF-A0A223HYV1-F1
#
_entry.id   AF-A0A223HYV1-F1
#
_cell.length_a   1.000
_cell.length_b   1.000
_cell.length_c   1.000
_cell.angle_alpha   90.00
_cell.angle_beta   90.00
_cell.angle_gamma   90.00
#
_symmetry.space_group_name_H-M   'P 1'
#
loop_
_entity.id
_entity.type
_entity.pdbx_description
1 polymer ?
#
loop_
_entity_poly.entity_id
_entity_poly.type
_entity_poly.pdbx_seq_one_letter_code
_entity_poly.pdbx_strand_id
1 'polypeptide(L)'
;MKIRYFGHSCFKITLDSGIRIVTDPFDQTVGYPLPDTETDIVTSSHSHFDHNYFKAVRGDFKIVNTPGQHDIDGVHIKGISTFHDDEHGAKRGKNIVFVINADSIKVCHAGDLGHILTDDMLKEIGDIDVLMIPVGGYYTIDDRQAVKVIEQLKPKLTIAMHYRTSNVNLPIETVDNFLRMAGGQKIQSNEIEIKKGDLEGKSEVIALNYK
;
A
#
# COMPACT_ATOMS: atom_id res chain seq x y z
N MET A 1 -5.63 -1.95 -15.61
CA MET A 1 -5.57 -2.15 -14.13
C MET A 1 -6.58 -1.29 -13.39
N LYS A 2 -7.26 -1.85 -12.38
CA LYS A 2 -8.19 -1.17 -11.47
C LYS A 2 -7.75 -1.33 -10.01
N ILE A 3 -7.78 -0.25 -9.24
CA ILE A 3 -7.37 -0.23 -7.83
C ILE A 3 -8.54 0.25 -6.99
N ARG A 4 -8.97 -0.58 -6.04
CA ARG A 4 -10.01 -0.26 -5.06
C ARG A 4 -9.43 -0.25 -3.66
N TYR A 5 -9.78 0.77 -2.88
CA TYR A 5 -9.41 0.93 -1.48
C TYR A 5 -10.54 0.44 -0.57
N PHE A 6 -10.20 -0.39 0.41
CA PHE A 6 -11.15 -0.87 1.44
C PHE A 6 -11.01 -0.12 2.77
N GLY A 7 -10.02 0.75 2.90
CA GLY A 7 -9.63 1.35 4.17
C GLY A 7 -8.29 0.80 4.67
N HIS A 8 -7.72 1.50 5.66
CA HIS A 8 -6.46 1.13 6.29
C HIS A 8 -5.30 1.02 5.29
N SER A 9 -4.69 -0.14 5.15
CA SER A 9 -3.68 -0.52 4.15
C SER A 9 -4.24 -1.50 3.10
N CYS A 10 -5.55 -1.76 3.09
CA CYS A 10 -6.12 -2.80 2.24
C CYS A 10 -6.61 -2.25 0.89
N PHE A 11 -6.02 -2.78 -0.17
CA PHE A 11 -6.41 -2.50 -1.54
C PHE A 11 -6.73 -3.81 -2.26
N LYS A 12 -7.63 -3.75 -3.24
CA LYS A 12 -7.71 -4.76 -4.30
C LYS A 12 -7.23 -4.16 -5.61
N ILE A 13 -6.28 -4.85 -6.23
CA ILE A 13 -5.78 -4.58 -7.57
C ILE A 13 -6.38 -5.65 -8.47
N THR A 14 -7.15 -5.23 -9.48
CA THR A 14 -7.71 -6.10 -10.52
C THR A 14 -6.98 -5.82 -11.82
N LEU A 15 -6.31 -6.85 -12.35
CA LEU A 15 -5.52 -6.77 -13.57
C LEU A 15 -6.42 -6.90 -14.81
N ASP A 16 -5.90 -6.48 -15.96
CA ASP A 16 -6.62 -6.61 -17.24
C ASP A 16 -6.84 -8.09 -17.64
N SER A 17 -6.00 -9.00 -17.12
CA SER A 17 -6.17 -10.46 -17.24
C SER A 17 -7.33 -11.03 -16.41
N GLY A 18 -7.88 -10.25 -15.48
CA GLY A 18 -8.88 -10.69 -14.51
C GLY A 18 -8.33 -11.20 -13.18
N ILE A 19 -7.01 -11.35 -13.03
CA ILE A 19 -6.36 -11.72 -11.76
C ILE A 19 -6.58 -10.61 -10.72
N ARG A 20 -6.88 -11.01 -9.49
CA ARG A 20 -7.18 -10.14 -8.36
C ARG A 20 -6.15 -10.34 -7.26
N ILE A 21 -5.62 -9.22 -6.76
CA ILE A 21 -4.62 -9.18 -5.71
C ILE A 21 -5.17 -8.32 -4.58
N VAL A 22 -5.18 -8.84 -3.36
CA VAL A 22 -5.54 -8.05 -2.16
C VAL A 22 -4.30 -7.81 -1.32
N THR A 23 -4.10 -6.58 -0.87
CA THR A 23 -3.04 -6.21 0.08
C THR A 23 -3.60 -6.13 1.49
N ASP A 24 -2.82 -6.57 2.48
CA ASP A 24 -3.00 -6.36 3.92
C ASP A 24 -4.48 -6.42 4.41
N PRO A 25 -5.17 -7.56 4.26
CA PRO A 25 -6.54 -7.69 4.75
C PRO A 25 -6.58 -7.56 6.27
N PHE A 26 -7.55 -6.79 6.77
CA PHE A 26 -7.75 -6.49 8.18
C PHE A 26 -8.99 -7.17 8.75
N ASP A 27 -9.10 -7.22 10.08
CA ASP A 27 -10.31 -7.64 10.78
C ASP A 27 -11.20 -6.44 11.19
N GLN A 28 -12.35 -6.74 11.80
CA GLN A 28 -13.34 -5.73 12.18
C GLN A 28 -12.84 -4.74 13.25
N THR A 29 -11.76 -5.03 13.97
CA THR A 29 -11.27 -4.20 15.07
C THR A 29 -10.67 -2.87 14.57
N VAL A 30 -10.23 -2.82 13.31
CA VAL A 30 -9.76 -1.58 12.66
C VAL A 30 -10.91 -0.57 12.46
N GLY A 31 -12.16 -1.06 12.37
CA GLY A 31 -13.38 -0.25 12.29
C GLY A 31 -13.93 -0.03 10.87
N TYR A 32 -13.27 -0.57 9.84
CA TYR A 32 -13.81 -0.64 8.48
C TYR A 32 -14.67 -1.90 8.26
N PRO A 33 -15.63 -1.87 7.32
CA PRO A 33 -16.24 -3.09 6.81
C PRO A 33 -15.17 -4.03 6.28
N LEU A 34 -15.31 -5.34 6.53
CA LEU A 34 -14.42 -6.34 5.95
C LEU A 34 -14.46 -6.24 4.41
N PRO A 35 -13.33 -6.41 3.71
CA PRO A 35 -13.28 -6.34 2.25
C PRO A 35 -14.28 -7.28 1.53
N ASP A 36 -14.55 -8.47 2.11
CA ASP A 36 -15.48 -9.50 1.61
C ASP A 36 -15.46 -9.66 0.08
N THR A 37 -14.26 -9.84 -0.45
CA THR A 37 -14.01 -9.87 -1.89
C THR A 37 -13.28 -11.13 -2.28
N GLU A 38 -13.57 -11.65 -3.47
CA GLU A 38 -12.79 -12.74 -4.03
C GLU A 38 -11.43 -12.25 -4.52
N THR A 39 -10.40 -13.07 -4.32
CA THR A 39 -9.03 -12.78 -4.71
C THR A 39 -8.31 -14.06 -5.15
N ASP A 40 -7.23 -13.90 -5.91
CA ASP A 40 -6.38 -14.98 -6.40
C ASP A 40 -4.99 -14.92 -5.72
N ILE A 41 -4.56 -13.72 -5.32
CA ILE A 41 -3.32 -13.49 -4.56
C ILE A 41 -3.62 -12.59 -3.36
N VAL A 42 -2.96 -12.84 -2.23
CA VAL A 42 -2.94 -11.93 -1.09
C VAL A 42 -1.52 -11.63 -0.69
N THR A 43 -1.16 -10.35 -0.56
CA THR A 43 0.09 -9.93 0.07
C THR A 43 -0.16 -9.52 1.51
N SER A 44 0.72 -9.88 2.43
CA SER A 44 0.69 -9.41 3.82
C SER A 44 2.05 -8.85 4.20
N SER A 45 2.11 -7.54 4.43
CA SER A 45 3.35 -6.81 4.70
C SER A 45 4.02 -7.25 6.01
N HIS A 46 3.23 -7.67 6.99
CA HIS A 46 3.72 -8.16 8.27
C HIS A 46 2.62 -8.90 9.04
N SER A 47 3.01 -9.65 10.08
CA SER A 47 2.10 -10.55 10.81
C SER A 47 1.33 -9.90 11.98
N HIS A 48 1.00 -8.60 11.91
CA HIS A 48 0.08 -8.01 12.89
C HIS A 48 -1.37 -8.33 12.54
N PHE A 49 -2.24 -8.27 13.57
CA PHE A 49 -3.63 -8.71 13.49
C PHE A 49 -4.44 -7.92 12.45
N ASP A 50 -4.07 -6.67 12.22
CA ASP A 50 -4.71 -5.72 11.31
C ASP A 50 -4.18 -5.76 9.86
N HIS A 51 -3.21 -6.63 9.54
CA HIS A 51 -2.63 -6.76 8.18
C HIS A 51 -2.57 -8.20 7.65
N ASN A 52 -3.12 -9.15 8.41
CA ASN A 52 -2.96 -10.59 8.15
C ASN A 52 -4.26 -11.38 8.33
N TYR A 53 -5.42 -10.72 8.26
CA TYR A 53 -6.72 -11.36 8.46
C TYR A 53 -7.24 -11.99 7.15
N PHE A 54 -6.60 -13.06 6.68
CA PHE A 54 -6.95 -13.74 5.43
C PHE A 54 -8.41 -14.24 5.35
N LYS A 55 -9.09 -14.39 6.49
CA LYS A 55 -10.53 -14.75 6.53
C LYS A 55 -11.44 -13.62 6.03
N ALA A 56 -10.92 -12.41 5.83
CA ALA A 56 -11.66 -11.28 5.28
C ALA A 56 -11.90 -11.37 3.77
N VAL A 57 -11.19 -12.27 3.09
CA VAL A 57 -11.23 -12.46 1.64
C VAL A 57 -11.69 -13.88 1.27
N ARG A 58 -12.26 -14.02 0.09
CA ARG A 58 -12.80 -15.28 -0.45
C ARG A 58 -11.94 -15.78 -1.61
N GLY A 59 -12.05 -17.06 -1.94
CA GLY A 59 -11.36 -17.69 -3.07
C GLY A 59 -10.28 -18.68 -2.66
N ASP A 60 -9.72 -19.38 -3.65
CA ASP A 60 -8.51 -20.19 -3.50
C ASP A 60 -7.31 -19.34 -3.92
N PHE A 61 -6.69 -18.68 -2.95
CA PHE A 61 -5.65 -17.68 -3.20
C PHE A 61 -4.27 -18.12 -2.72
N LYS A 62 -3.24 -17.58 -3.37
CA LYS A 62 -1.85 -17.71 -2.91
C LYS A 62 -1.50 -16.57 -1.96
N ILE A 63 -0.78 -16.89 -0.90
CA ILE A 63 -0.30 -15.91 0.08
C ILE A 63 1.15 -15.57 -0.22
N VAL A 64 1.46 -14.28 -0.28
CA VAL A 64 2.82 -13.75 -0.36
C VAL A 64 3.09 -12.90 0.88
N ASN A 65 3.87 -13.43 1.81
CA ASN A 65 4.17 -12.78 3.09
C ASN A 65 5.66 -12.91 3.48
N THR A 66 6.52 -13.12 2.49
CA THR A 66 7.97 -13.19 2.67
C THR A 66 8.70 -12.30 1.68
N PRO A 67 9.87 -11.75 2.05
CA PRO A 67 10.77 -11.09 1.10
C PRO A 67 11.21 -12.04 -0.03
N GLY A 68 11.72 -11.46 -1.11
CA GLY A 68 12.18 -12.19 -2.29
C GLY A 68 11.28 -12.01 -3.51
N GLN A 69 11.59 -12.76 -4.57
CA GLN A 69 10.80 -12.76 -5.81
C GLN A 69 9.76 -13.88 -5.77
N HIS A 70 8.55 -13.57 -6.21
CA HIS A 70 7.41 -14.47 -6.28
C HIS A 70 6.73 -14.30 -7.63
N ASP A 71 6.62 -15.37 -8.39
CA ASP A 71 5.96 -15.39 -9.70
C ASP A 71 4.72 -16.27 -9.60
N ILE A 72 3.54 -15.65 -9.68
CA ILE A 72 2.25 -16.33 -9.48
C ILE A 72 1.35 -15.95 -10.65
N ASP A 73 0.98 -16.94 -11.47
CA ASP A 73 0.04 -16.78 -12.59
C ASP A 73 0.40 -15.62 -13.54
N GLY A 74 1.70 -15.39 -13.74
CA GLY A 74 2.24 -14.31 -14.60
C GLY A 74 2.37 -12.95 -13.92
N VAL A 75 1.99 -12.82 -12.65
CA VAL A 75 2.22 -11.64 -11.81
C VAL A 75 3.57 -11.77 -11.11
N HIS A 76 4.46 -10.80 -11.31
CA HIS A 76 5.77 -10.77 -10.67
C HIS A 76 5.68 -9.87 -9.43
N ILE A 77 5.92 -10.43 -8.25
CA ILE A 77 5.84 -9.73 -6.96
C ILE A 77 7.22 -9.80 -6.29
N LYS A 78 7.78 -8.65 -5.95
CA LYS A 78 9.03 -8.56 -5.18
C LYS A 78 8.72 -8.05 -3.78
N GLY A 79 9.05 -8.82 -2.75
CA GLY A 79 9.05 -8.39 -1.36
C GLY A 79 10.43 -7.89 -0.92
N ILE A 80 10.50 -6.68 -0.39
CA ILE A 80 11.72 -6.03 0.11
C ILE A 80 11.60 -5.89 1.63
N SER A 81 12.63 -6.37 2.34
CA SER A 81 12.65 -6.28 3.82
C SER A 81 12.85 -4.84 4.26
N THR A 82 11.95 -4.35 5.10
CA THR A 82 12.02 -3.04 5.78
C THR A 82 11.57 -3.22 7.24
N PHE A 83 11.42 -2.12 7.96
CA PHE A 83 11.03 -2.15 9.36
C PHE A 83 9.82 -1.24 9.62
N HIS A 84 9.05 -1.62 10.63
CA HIS A 84 7.88 -0.88 11.09
C HIS A 84 8.27 0.27 12.04
N ASP A 85 9.55 0.47 12.31
CA ASP A 85 10.07 1.57 13.11
C ASP A 85 11.46 1.99 12.60
N ASP A 86 11.97 3.09 13.18
CA ASP A 86 13.29 3.64 12.92
C ASP A 86 14.41 3.00 13.76
N GLU A 87 14.10 1.93 14.50
CA GLU A 87 15.01 1.17 15.36
C GLU A 87 15.18 -0.27 14.89
N HIS A 88 15.18 -0.49 13.57
CA HIS A 88 15.39 -1.80 12.95
C HIS A 88 14.40 -2.89 13.41
N GLY A 89 13.16 -2.50 13.68
CA GLY A 89 12.09 -3.37 14.11
C GLY A 89 12.10 -3.69 15.60
N ALA A 90 12.94 -3.02 16.40
CA ALA A 90 13.03 -3.28 17.84
C ALA A 90 11.74 -2.91 18.60
N LYS A 91 10.96 -1.94 18.09
CA LYS A 91 9.73 -1.45 18.74
C LYS A 91 8.47 -2.10 18.17
N ARG A 92 8.43 -2.31 16.86
CA ARG A 92 7.23 -2.67 16.10
C ARG A 92 7.44 -3.83 15.12
N GLY A 93 8.66 -4.34 15.00
CA GLY A 93 8.95 -5.49 14.17
C GLY A 93 9.24 -5.17 12.70
N LYS A 94 9.15 -6.21 11.87
CA LYS A 94 9.51 -6.16 10.45
C LYS A 94 8.33 -5.70 9.61
N ASN A 95 8.65 -5.10 8.47
CA ASN A 95 7.69 -4.74 7.43
C ASN A 95 8.21 -5.23 6.06
N ILE A 96 7.32 -5.60 5.15
CA ILE A 96 7.67 -5.96 3.78
C ILE A 96 7.02 -4.96 2.85
N VAL A 97 7.85 -4.26 2.08
CA VAL A 97 7.40 -3.49 0.92
C VAL A 97 7.21 -4.45 -0.24
N PHE A 98 6.04 -4.42 -0.89
CA PHE A 98 5.77 -5.24 -2.07
C PHE A 98 5.75 -4.39 -3.34
N VAL A 99 6.54 -4.77 -4.34
CA VAL A 99 6.46 -4.25 -5.70
C VAL A 99 5.79 -5.29 -6.58
N ILE A 100 4.58 -4.98 -7.04
CA ILE A 100 3.78 -5.80 -7.94
C ILE A 100 3.95 -5.26 -9.35
N ASN A 101 4.47 -6.08 -10.26
CA ASN A 101 4.63 -5.74 -11.67
C ASN A 101 3.63 -6.51 -12.53
N ALA A 102 2.64 -5.77 -13.05
CA ALA A 102 1.58 -6.30 -13.90
C ALA A 102 1.00 -5.18 -14.78
N ASP A 103 0.37 -5.53 -15.91
CA ASP A 103 -0.20 -4.57 -16.89
C ASP A 103 0.80 -3.46 -17.30
N SER A 104 2.10 -3.78 -17.33
CA SER A 104 3.20 -2.82 -17.56
C SER A 104 3.30 -1.68 -16.53
N ILE A 105 2.65 -1.81 -15.38
CA ILE A 105 2.64 -0.86 -14.26
C ILE A 105 3.31 -1.54 -13.06
N LYS A 106 4.26 -0.83 -12.44
CA LYS A 106 4.87 -1.24 -11.16
C LYS A 106 4.18 -0.54 -10.01
N VAL A 107 3.42 -1.30 -9.22
CA VAL A 107 2.70 -0.82 -8.04
C VAL A 107 3.50 -1.20 -6.79
N CYS A 108 3.87 -0.21 -5.99
CA CYS A 108 4.58 -0.39 -4.74
C CYS A 108 3.63 -0.19 -3.56
N HIS A 109 3.44 -1.22 -2.75
CA HIS A 109 2.73 -1.15 -1.49
C HIS A 109 3.74 -1.08 -0.35
N ALA A 110 3.82 0.06 0.34
CA ALA A 110 4.84 0.30 1.36
C ALA A 110 4.61 -0.47 2.67
N GLY A 111 3.44 -1.11 2.85
CA GLY A 111 3.04 -1.68 4.13
C GLY A 111 3.04 -0.61 5.22
N ASP A 112 3.47 -0.99 6.41
CA ASP A 112 3.60 -0.09 7.56
C ASP A 112 5.03 0.41 7.72
N LEU A 113 5.57 0.99 6.64
CA LEU A 113 6.90 1.57 6.64
C LEU A 113 7.08 2.53 7.82
N GLY A 114 8.09 2.30 8.65
CA GLY A 114 8.37 3.09 9.86
C GLY A 114 9.57 4.03 9.77
N HIS A 115 10.26 4.06 8.64
CA HIS A 115 11.50 4.83 8.47
C HIS A 115 11.67 5.31 7.02
N ILE A 116 12.60 6.24 6.81
CA ILE A 116 13.05 6.64 5.47
C ILE A 116 13.84 5.48 4.84
N LEU A 117 13.70 5.28 3.53
CA LEU A 117 14.38 4.19 2.83
C LEU A 117 15.89 4.46 2.73
N THR A 118 16.69 3.42 2.91
CA THR A 118 18.13 3.47 2.66
C THR A 118 18.44 3.31 1.17
N ASP A 119 19.64 3.66 0.74
CA ASP A 119 20.06 3.50 -0.66
C ASP A 119 19.96 2.05 -1.16
N ASP A 120 20.27 1.07 -0.31
CA ASP A 120 20.13 -0.35 -0.65
C ASP A 120 18.65 -0.72 -0.86
N MET A 121 17.75 -0.25 0.00
CA MET A 121 16.31 -0.49 -0.15
C MET A 121 15.77 0.20 -1.40
N LEU A 122 16.20 1.44 -1.69
CA LEU A 122 15.82 2.15 -2.91
C LEU A 122 16.28 1.41 -4.17
N LYS A 123 17.51 0.89 -4.15
CA LYS A 123 18.05 0.06 -5.23
C LYS A 123 17.27 -1.24 -5.41
N GLU A 124 16.84 -1.86 -4.30
CA GLU A 124 16.04 -3.07 -4.35
C GLU A 124 14.61 -2.82 -4.84
N ILE A 125 13.96 -1.73 -4.42
CA ILE A 125 12.63 -1.34 -4.90
C ILE A 125 12.68 -0.98 -6.39
N GLY A 126 13.69 -0.21 -6.78
CA GLY A 126 13.88 0.29 -8.14
C GLY A 126 12.80 1.30 -8.57
N ASP A 127 12.71 1.56 -9.87
CA ASP A 127 11.71 2.48 -10.40
C ASP A 127 10.30 1.91 -10.26
N ILE A 128 9.39 2.74 -9.77
CA ILE A 128 7.97 2.41 -9.57
C ILE A 128 7.07 3.43 -10.28
N ASP A 129 5.87 3.01 -10.66
CA ASP A 129 4.89 3.90 -11.28
C ASP A 129 3.87 4.41 -10.26
N VAL A 130 3.37 3.52 -9.40
CA VAL A 130 2.36 3.81 -8.37
C VAL A 130 2.92 3.48 -7.00
N LEU A 131 2.75 4.37 -6.02
CA LEU A 131 3.14 4.16 -4.63
C LEU A 131 1.90 4.24 -3.73
N MET A 132 1.67 3.24 -2.90
CA MET A 132 0.72 3.25 -1.79
C MET A 132 1.51 3.41 -0.50
N ILE A 133 1.29 4.49 0.24
CA ILE A 133 2.17 4.90 1.36
C ILE A 133 1.40 5.30 2.62
N PRO A 134 1.77 4.80 3.81
CA PRO A 134 1.12 5.19 5.05
C PRO A 134 1.48 6.63 5.42
N VAL A 135 0.54 7.37 6.03
CA VAL A 135 0.73 8.78 6.40
C VAL A 135 0.20 9.12 7.81
N GLY A 136 -0.06 8.09 8.63
CA GLY A 136 -0.71 8.22 9.93
C GLY A 136 0.21 8.65 11.09
N GLY A 137 1.53 8.58 10.94
CA GLY A 137 2.54 9.17 11.83
C GLY A 137 2.75 8.57 13.23
N TYR A 138 1.83 7.77 13.76
CA TYR A 138 1.99 7.18 15.10
C TYR A 138 2.63 5.79 15.10
N TYR A 139 2.10 4.91 14.24
CA TYR A 139 2.60 3.54 14.08
C TYR A 139 3.59 3.43 12.92
N THR A 140 3.41 4.26 11.90
CA THR A 140 4.20 4.31 10.66
C THR A 140 4.92 5.64 10.55
N ILE A 141 5.60 5.88 9.42
CA ILE A 141 6.09 7.21 9.04
C ILE A 141 5.00 8.30 9.13
N ASP A 142 5.44 9.53 9.45
CA ASP A 142 4.62 10.74 9.42
C ASP A 142 4.50 11.33 8.00
N ASP A 143 3.69 12.38 7.88
CA ASP A 143 3.47 13.10 6.62
C ASP A 143 4.77 13.66 5.99
N ARG A 144 5.68 14.21 6.81
CA ARG A 144 6.99 14.70 6.36
C ARG A 144 7.87 13.59 5.84
N GLN A 145 7.91 12.47 6.54
CA GLN A 145 8.66 11.30 6.12
C GLN A 145 8.06 10.69 4.85
N ALA A 146 6.73 10.64 4.72
CA ALA A 146 6.06 10.18 3.52
C ALA A 146 6.42 11.04 2.29
N VAL A 147 6.43 12.38 2.43
CA VAL A 147 6.90 13.28 1.37
C VAL A 147 8.35 12.99 0.96
N LYS A 148 9.24 12.75 1.93
CA LYS A 148 10.63 12.37 1.62
C LYS A 148 10.71 11.05 0.86
N VAL A 149 9.91 10.05 1.21
CA VAL A 149 9.88 8.77 0.49
C VAL A 149 9.36 8.95 -0.95
N ILE A 150 8.40 9.86 -1.17
CA ILE A 150 7.97 10.25 -2.53
C ILE A 150 9.12 10.89 -3.30
N GLU A 151 9.91 11.77 -2.68
CA GLU A 151 11.10 12.38 -3.30
C GLU A 151 12.19 11.35 -3.65
N GLN A 152 12.34 10.30 -2.82
CA GLN A 152 13.28 9.20 -3.05
C GLN A 152 12.84 8.30 -4.21
N LEU A 153 11.58 7.90 -4.24
CA LEU A 153 11.05 6.92 -5.20
C LEU A 153 10.50 7.54 -6.50
N LYS A 154 10.17 8.83 -6.48
CA LYS A 154 9.62 9.61 -7.62
C LYS A 154 8.50 8.89 -8.39
N PRO A 155 7.46 8.37 -7.71
CA PRO A 155 6.35 7.71 -8.37
C PRO A 155 5.54 8.69 -9.23
N LYS A 156 4.85 8.17 -10.25
CA LYS A 156 3.95 8.97 -11.11
C LYS A 156 2.60 9.22 -10.45
N LEU A 157 2.16 8.28 -9.61
CA LEU A 157 0.97 8.38 -8.78
C LEU A 157 1.28 7.90 -7.37
N THR A 158 0.92 8.70 -6.36
CA THR A 158 0.95 8.30 -4.96
C THR A 158 -0.46 8.23 -4.40
N ILE A 159 -0.78 7.16 -3.70
CA ILE A 159 -2.05 6.92 -3.01
C ILE A 159 -1.75 6.85 -1.51
N ALA A 160 -2.26 7.82 -0.76
CA ALA A 160 -2.16 7.80 0.70
C ALA A 160 -2.97 6.64 1.28
N MET A 161 -2.45 6.03 2.34
CA MET A 161 -3.14 5.00 3.12
C MET A 161 -2.83 5.15 4.62
N HIS A 162 -3.42 4.29 5.45
CA HIS A 162 -3.15 4.20 6.89
C HIS A 162 -3.25 5.55 7.65
N TYR A 163 -4.35 6.27 7.41
CA TYR A 163 -4.67 7.55 8.08
C TYR A 163 -6.05 7.50 8.75
N ARG A 164 -6.29 8.44 9.68
CA ARG A 164 -7.56 8.54 10.41
C ARG A 164 -8.70 8.90 9.47
N THR A 165 -9.75 8.10 9.54
CA THR A 165 -11.07 8.38 8.95
C THR A 165 -12.12 8.41 10.05
N SER A 166 -13.39 8.66 9.69
CA SER A 166 -14.51 8.55 10.62
C SER A 166 -14.74 7.15 11.18
N ASN A 167 -14.13 6.12 10.58
CA ASN A 167 -14.31 4.72 10.95
C ASN A 167 -13.16 4.15 11.77
N VAL A 168 -12.04 4.87 11.91
CA VAL A 168 -10.84 4.39 12.60
C VAL A 168 -10.66 5.16 13.91
N ASN A 169 -10.64 4.44 15.02
CA ASN A 169 -10.37 5.01 16.35
C ASN A 169 -8.93 4.73 16.81
N LEU A 170 -7.95 5.01 15.94
CA LEU A 170 -6.54 4.91 16.24
C LEU A 170 -5.92 6.30 16.49
N PRO A 171 -4.85 6.41 17.28
CA PRO A 171 -4.13 7.66 17.54
C PRO A 171 -3.27 8.12 16.35
N ILE A 172 -3.77 8.01 15.11
CA ILE A 172 -3.10 8.41 13.86
C ILE A 172 -3.67 9.72 13.30
N GLU A 173 -2.90 10.42 12.47
CA GLU A 173 -3.30 11.70 11.87
C GLU A 173 -4.29 11.53 10.71
N THR A 174 -5.02 12.61 10.37
CA THR A 174 -5.79 12.66 9.11
C THR A 174 -4.87 12.88 7.92
N VAL A 175 -5.37 12.56 6.72
CA VAL A 175 -4.62 12.72 5.46
C VAL A 175 -4.40 14.18 5.03
N ASP A 176 -5.05 15.15 5.70
CA ASP A 176 -5.14 16.53 5.22
C ASP A 176 -3.78 17.24 5.18
N ASN A 177 -2.94 17.05 6.22
CA ASN A 177 -1.64 17.70 6.23
C ASN A 177 -0.70 17.12 5.17
N PHE A 178 -0.70 15.80 5.01
CA PHE A 178 0.05 15.11 3.96
C PHE A 178 -0.33 15.63 2.57
N LEU A 179 -1.63 15.68 2.24
CA LEU A 179 -2.07 16.19 0.92
C LEU A 179 -1.68 17.63 0.71
N ARG A 180 -1.81 18.50 1.72
CA ARG A 180 -1.39 19.90 1.63
C ARG A 180 0.11 20.01 1.32
N MET A 181 0.94 19.23 1.98
CA MET A 181 2.40 19.25 1.79
C MET A 181 2.81 18.67 0.43
N ALA A 182 2.15 17.60 0.01
CA ALA A 182 2.47 16.88 -1.22
C ALA A 182 1.78 17.48 -2.46
N GLY A 183 0.99 18.55 -2.32
CA GLY A 183 0.19 19.12 -3.41
C GLY A 183 -0.90 18.17 -3.93
N GLY A 184 -1.39 17.29 -3.07
CA GLY A 184 -2.36 16.25 -3.41
C GLY A 184 -3.83 16.63 -3.19
N GLN A 185 -4.72 15.71 -3.53
CA GLN A 185 -6.16 15.90 -3.43
C GLN A 185 -6.90 14.66 -2.93
N LYS A 186 -8.09 14.85 -2.34
CA LYS A 186 -9.01 13.75 -2.04
C LYS A 186 -9.85 13.43 -3.27
N ILE A 187 -10.00 12.15 -3.56
CA ILE A 187 -10.89 11.65 -4.62
C ILE A 187 -12.17 11.14 -3.95
N GLN A 188 -13.32 11.60 -4.43
CA GLN A 188 -14.64 11.15 -3.96
C GLN A 188 -15.03 9.80 -4.59
N SER A 189 -14.12 8.84 -4.50
CA SER A 189 -14.27 7.47 -4.96
C SER A 189 -13.36 6.58 -4.13
N ASN A 190 -13.77 5.34 -3.93
CA ASN A 190 -12.90 4.29 -3.38
C ASN A 190 -12.19 3.47 -4.46
N GLU A 191 -12.40 3.80 -5.73
CA GLU A 191 -11.84 3.06 -6.86
C GLU A 191 -11.33 4.01 -7.95
N ILE A 192 -10.22 3.61 -8.57
CA ILE A 192 -9.65 4.25 -9.75
C ILE A 192 -9.27 3.19 -10.79
N GLU A 193 -9.33 3.58 -12.05
CA GLU A 193 -8.79 2.81 -13.17
C GLU A 193 -7.55 3.53 -13.68
N ILE A 194 -6.50 2.76 -13.97
CA ILE A 194 -5.21 3.28 -14.40
C ILE A 194 -4.75 2.47 -15.61
N LYS A 195 -4.37 3.19 -16.67
CA LYS A 195 -3.63 2.66 -17.81
C LYS A 195 -2.23 3.26 -17.81
N LYS A 196 -1.27 2.55 -18.41
CA LYS A 196 0.13 3.00 -18.44
C LYS A 196 0.30 4.41 -19.00
N GLY A 197 -0.41 4.72 -20.09
CA GLY A 197 -0.39 6.04 -20.72
C GLY A 197 -0.93 7.17 -19.83
N ASP A 198 -1.82 6.87 -18.88
CA ASP A 198 -2.40 7.87 -17.98
C ASP A 198 -1.38 8.42 -16.98
N LEU A 199 -0.24 7.74 -16.79
CA LEU A 199 0.79 8.08 -15.82
C LEU A 199 1.95 8.88 -16.43
N GLU A 200 2.02 8.98 -17.76
CA GLU A 200 3.15 9.62 -18.44
C GLU A 200 3.26 11.12 -18.10
N GLY A 201 4.45 11.55 -17.68
CA GLY A 201 4.72 12.94 -17.32
C GLY A 201 4.06 13.44 -16.03
N LYS A 202 3.47 12.54 -15.23
CA LYS A 202 2.74 12.89 -14.00
C LYS A 202 3.56 12.68 -12.73
N SER A 203 3.11 13.36 -11.67
CA SER A 203 3.52 13.18 -10.28
C SER A 203 2.33 13.55 -9.40
N GLU A 204 1.24 12.78 -9.50
CA GLU A 204 -0.01 13.05 -8.79
C GLU A 204 0.01 12.42 -7.39
N VAL A 205 -0.62 13.09 -6.43
CA VAL A 205 -0.81 12.58 -5.07
C VAL A 205 -2.29 12.62 -4.74
N ILE A 206 -2.84 11.48 -4.33
CA ILE A 206 -4.26 11.34 -4.04
C ILE A 206 -4.52 10.60 -2.72
N ALA A 207 -5.71 10.81 -2.17
CA ALA A 207 -6.30 9.97 -1.14
C ALA A 207 -7.68 9.50 -1.60
N LEU A 208 -7.90 8.19 -1.66
CA LEU A 208 -9.20 7.61 -1.99
C LEU A 208 -10.12 7.66 -0.77
N ASN A 209 -11.42 7.72 -1.00
CA ASN A 209 -12.37 7.43 0.07
C ASN A 209 -12.46 5.91 0.28
N TYR A 210 -12.92 5.44 1.44
CA TYR A 210 -13.24 4.02 1.61
C TYR A 210 -14.72 3.73 1.28
N LYS A 211 -15.53 4.78 1.10
CA LYS A 211 -16.96 4.77 0.75
C LYS A 211 -17.22 5.38 -0.62
#